data_AF-A0ABD0RJ80-F1
#
_entry.id   AF-A0ABD0RJ80-F1
#
_cell.length_a   1.000
_cell.length_b   1.000
_cell.length_c   1.000
_cell.angle_alpha   90.00
_cell.angle_beta   90.00
_cell.angle_gamma   90.00
#
_symmetry.space_group_name_H-M   'P 1'
#
loop_
_entity.id
_entity.type
_entity.pdbx_description
1 polymer ?
#
loop_
_entity_poly.entity_id
_entity_poly.type
_entity_poly.pdbx_seq_one_letter_code
_entity_poly.pdbx_strand_id
1 'polypeptide(L)' 'YSNEDSGLSRSVSMATGLNHIDKRPKVRTIFPHKSENNSTLLSFDEGDIITLLIPDERDGWMYGELQKNR' A
#
# COMPACT_ATOMS: atom_id res chain seq x y z
N TYR A 1 1.06 -12.22 -41.83
CA TYR A 1 1.75 -11.28 -40.92
C TYR A 1 0.94 -11.20 -39.65
N SER A 2 1.37 -11.94 -38.62
CA SER A 2 0.69 -12.00 -37.32
C SER A 2 0.96 -10.71 -36.55
N ASN A 3 -0.10 -10.05 -36.09
CA ASN A 3 -0.03 -8.79 -35.38
C ASN A 3 0.16 -9.12 -33.89
N GLU A 4 1.41 -9.10 -33.42
CA GLU A 4 1.76 -9.25 -32.00
C GLU A 4 1.49 -7.93 -31.26
N ASP A 5 0.21 -7.60 -31.05
CA ASP A 5 -0.19 -6.64 -30.02
C ASP A 5 -0.03 -7.32 -28.66
N SER A 6 1.22 -7.35 -28.20
CA SER A 6 1.57 -7.68 -26.82
C SER A 6 0.92 -6.62 -25.94
N GLY A 7 -0.35 -6.85 -25.58
CA GLY A 7 -1.13 -6.02 -24.70
C GLY A 7 -0.40 -5.89 -23.37
N LEU A 8 0.41 -4.84 -23.24
CA LEU A 8 1.06 -4.46 -22.00
C LEU A 8 -0.06 -4.38 -20.96
N SER A 9 -0.06 -5.33 -20.02
CA SER A 9 -1.03 -5.39 -18.92
C SER A 9 -1.13 -4.01 -18.31
N ARG A 10 -2.24 -3.33 -18.60
CA ARG A 10 -2.55 -1.99 -18.12
C ARG A 10 -2.23 -1.92 -16.62
N SER A 11 -1.22 -1.12 -16.27
CA SER A 11 -0.86 -0.91 -14.86
C SER A 11 -2.08 -0.35 -14.13
N VAL A 12 -2.65 -1.13 -13.23
CA VAL A 12 -3.78 -0.69 -12.40
C VAL A 12 -3.22 0.16 -11.27
N SER A 13 -3.40 1.47 -11.34
CA SER A 13 -3.07 2.35 -10.22
C SER A 13 -4.02 2.07 -9.05
N MET A 14 -3.49 1.71 -7.88
CA MET A 14 -4.25 1.46 -6.64
C MET A 14 -4.83 2.75 -6.02
N ALA A 15 -4.96 3.82 -6.82
CA ALA A 15 -5.57 5.08 -6.45
C ALA A 15 -7.10 5.06 -6.55
N THR A 16 -7.71 3.92 -6.95
CA THR A 16 -9.16 3.74 -7.03
C THR A 16 -9.80 3.68 -5.64
N GLY A 17 -9.86 4.81 -4.95
CA GLY A 17 -10.60 4.94 -3.71
C GLY A 17 -10.38 6.24 -2.96
N LEU A 18 -10.24 7.37 -3.67
CA LEU A 18 -10.24 8.71 -3.07
C LEU A 18 -11.62 9.08 -2.45
N ASN A 19 -12.66 8.27 -2.70
CA ASN A 19 -14.04 8.52 -2.25
C ASN A 19 -14.41 7.88 -0.89
N HIS A 20 -13.50 7.16 -0.21
CA HIS A 20 -13.80 6.44 1.05
C HIS A 20 -12.69 6.46 2.10
N ILE A 21 -11.84 7.49 2.12
CA ILE A 21 -10.76 7.62 3.14
C ILE A 21 -11.31 7.48 4.57
N ASP A 22 -12.51 8.00 4.84
CA ASP A 22 -13.14 7.93 6.17
C ASP A 22 -13.59 6.52 6.59
N LYS A 23 -13.63 5.54 5.68
CA LYS A 23 -14.06 4.16 5.97
C LYS A 23 -12.92 3.14 5.93
N ARG A 24 -11.69 3.56 5.61
CA ARG A 24 -10.57 2.62 5.55
C ARG A 24 -10.12 2.24 6.97
N PRO A 25 -9.94 0.94 7.26
CA PRO A 25 -9.50 0.52 8.58
C PRO A 25 -8.11 1.08 8.88
N LYS A 26 -7.94 1.56 10.11
CA LYS A 26 -6.68 2.11 10.61
C LYS A 26 -6.10 1.14 11.64
N VAL A 27 -4.82 0.85 11.51
CA VAL A 27 -4.09 -0.01 12.45
C VAL A 27 -3.01 0.81 13.14
N ARG A 28 -2.70 0.45 14.37
CA ARG A 28 -1.59 1.03 15.13
C ARG A 28 -0.42 0.05 15.15
N THR A 29 0.76 0.52 14.82
CA THR A 29 1.98 -0.27 14.90
C THR A 29 2.33 -0.51 16.37
N ILE A 30 2.73 -1.74 16.70
CA ILE A 30 3.15 -2.12 18.06
C ILE A 30 4.66 -2.35 18.16
N PHE A 31 5.37 -2.33 17.03
CA PHE A 31 6.81 -2.42 16.92
C PHE A 31 7.28 -1.57 15.73
N PRO A 32 8.49 -1.01 15.77
CA PRO A 32 9.05 -0.24 14.66
C PRO A 32 9.48 -1.17 13.51
N HIS A 33 9.46 -0.65 12.28
CA HIS A 33 9.97 -1.31 11.08
C HIS A 33 10.76 -0.32 10.20
N LYS A 34 11.93 -0.75 9.72
CA LYS A 34 12.75 0.02 8.77
C LYS A 34 12.84 -0.69 7.44
N SER A 35 12.28 -0.05 6.41
CA SER A 35 12.44 -0.44 5.01
C SER A 35 13.77 0.13 4.50
N GLU A 36 14.87 -0.58 4.76
CA GLU A 36 16.25 -0.11 4.52
C GLU A 36 16.49 0.35 3.06
N ASN A 37 15.94 -0.37 2.07
CA ASN A 37 16.10 -0.08 0.65
C ASN A 37 14.91 -0.50 -0.22
N ASN A 38 13.76 -0.79 0.39
CA ASN A 38 12.59 -1.28 -0.32
C ASN A 38 11.56 -0.15 -0.48
N SER A 39 11.24 0.20 -1.73
CA SER A 39 10.30 1.28 -2.05
C SER A 39 8.82 0.91 -1.88
N THR A 40 8.51 -0.38 -1.74
CA THR A 40 7.15 -0.89 -1.55
C THR A 40 6.79 -1.11 -0.08
N LEU A 41 7.79 -1.14 0.80
CA LEU A 41 7.61 -1.28 2.25
C LEU A 41 7.58 0.09 2.93
N LEU A 42 6.70 0.24 3.91
CA LEU A 42 6.60 1.43 4.74
C LEU A 42 7.59 1.33 5.91
N SER A 43 8.43 2.35 6.10
CA SER A 43 9.14 2.55 7.37
C SER A 43 8.25 3.30 8.36
N PHE A 44 8.13 2.77 9.59
CA PHE A 44 7.28 3.31 10.66
C PHE A 44 7.87 3.04 12.04
N ASP A 45 7.52 3.87 13.01
CA ASP A 45 7.86 3.69 14.42
C ASP A 45 6.71 3.05 15.20
N GLU A 46 6.94 2.68 16.46
CA GLU A 46 5.88 2.18 17.34
C GLU A 46 4.86 3.30 17.63
N GLY A 47 3.56 2.96 17.56
CA GLY A 47 2.47 3.90 17.81
C GLY A 47 1.96 4.65 16.57
N ASP A 48 2.65 4.54 15.43
CA ASP A 48 2.21 5.08 14.15
C ASP A 48 0.87 4.48 13.70
N ILE A 49 0.06 5.29 13.03
CA ILE A 49 -1.24 4.89 12.49
C ILE A 49 -1.15 4.72 10.98
N ILE A 50 -1.35 3.49 10.52
CA ILE A 50 -1.36 3.14 9.10
C ILE A 50 -2.81 2.99 8.65
N THR A 51 -3.14 3.63 7.53
CA THR A 51 -4.44 3.42 6.87
C THR A 51 -4.31 2.26 5.89
N LEU A 52 -5.12 1.21 6.07
CA LEU A 52 -5.10 0.06 5.19
C LEU A 52 -5.82 0.38 3.88
N LEU A 53 -5.12 0.13 2.77
CA LEU A 53 -5.66 0.26 1.43
C LEU A 53 -6.42 -1.01 1.01
N ILE A 54 -5.99 -2.16 1.52
CA ILE A 54 -6.62 -3.47 1.34
C ILE A 54 -6.86 -4.08 2.73
N PRO A 55 -8.06 -4.61 3.02
CA PRO A 55 -8.35 -5.23 4.32
C PRO A 55 -7.66 -6.60 4.51
N ASP A 56 -7.40 -7.32 3.42
CA ASP A 56 -6.78 -8.64 3.43
C ASP A 56 -5.28 -8.60 3.10
N GLU A 57 -4.52 -9.56 3.63
CA GLU A 57 -3.13 -9.76 3.25
C GLU A 57 -3.02 -10.32 1.82
N ARG A 58 -1.99 -9.89 1.08
CA ARG A 58 -1.58 -10.48 -0.19
C ARG A 58 -0.10 -10.78 -0.12
N ASP A 59 0.30 -11.97 -0.55
CA ASP A 59 1.69 -12.41 -0.57
C ASP A 59 2.40 -12.29 0.79
N GLY A 60 1.65 -12.40 1.89
CA GLY A 60 2.13 -12.27 3.28
C GLY A 60 2.24 -10.83 3.80
N TRP A 61 1.73 -9.83 3.06
CA TRP A 61 1.82 -8.42 3.43
C TRP A 61 0.46 -7.71 3.42
N MET A 62 0.33 -6.75 4.33
CA MET A 62 -0.76 -5.77 4.31
C MET A 62 -0.35 -4.54 3.50
N TYR A 63 -1.31 -3.98 2.77
CA TYR A 63 -1.10 -2.82 1.93
C TYR A 63 -1.74 -1.62 2.60
N GLY A 64 -0.93 -0.61 2.89
CA GLY A 64 -1.37 0.60 3.58
C GLY A 64 -0.57 1.82 3.17
N GLU A 65 -0.94 2.95 3.74
CA GLU A 65 -0.19 4.20 3.66
C GLU A 65 0.01 4.78 5.07
N LEU A 66 1.23 5.29 5.31
CA LEU A 66 1.56 6.06 6.50
C LEU A 66 1.74 7.52 6.09
N GLN A 67 0.93 8.42 6.63
CA GLN A 67 1.21 9.85 6.54
C GLN A 67 2.34 10.20 7.51
N LYS A 68 3.55 10.36 6.96
CA LYS A 68 4.65 10.96 7.71
C LYS A 68 4.35 12.45 7.88
N ASN A 69 4.08 12.87 9.12
CA ASN A 69 4.07 14.29 9.45
C ASN A 69 5.48 14.83 9.17
N ARG A 70 5.56 15.85 8.31
CA ARG A 70 6.81 16.43 7.82
C ARG A 70 7.37 17.44 8.80
#